data_AF-A0A853DTL5-F1
#
_entry.id   AF-A0A853DTL5-F1
#
_cell.length_a   1.000
_cell.length_b   1.000
_cell.length_c   1.000
_cell.angle_alpha   90.00
_cell.angle_beta   90.00
_cell.angle_gamma   90.00
#
_symmetry.space_group_name_H-M   'P 1'
#
loop_
_entity.id
_entity.type
_entity.pdbx_description
1 polymer ?
#
loop_
_entity_poly.entity_id
_entity_poly.type
_entity_poly.pdbx_seq_one_letter_code
_entity_poly.pdbx_strand_id
1 'polypeptide(L)' 'MSDPPVTCTLLVPGYGLVTCVTEIAASEAGDARRTILRSAVDADRRRVDQRTWLRIERILGAR' A
#
# COMPACT_ATOMS: atom_id res chain seq x y z
N MET A 1 -10.53 -14.53 -6.00
CA MET A 1 -9.19 -14.53 -6.63
C MET A 1 -8.54 -13.20 -6.30
N SER A 2 -7.28 -13.21 -5.86
CA SER A 2 -6.51 -11.98 -5.64
C SER A 2 -5.78 -11.62 -6.93
N ASP A 3 -5.81 -10.35 -7.31
CA ASP A 3 -5.02 -9.87 -8.45
C ASP A 3 -3.51 -9.97 -8.13
N PRO A 4 -2.64 -10.10 -9.15
CA PRO A 4 -1.20 -10.13 -8.93
C PRO A 4 -0.74 -8.87 -8.19
N PRO A 5 0.29 -8.99 -7.32
CA PRO A 5 0.80 -7.84 -6.59
C PRO A 5 1.34 -6.77 -7.54
N VAL A 6 0.98 -5.52 -7.27
CA VAL A 6 1.40 -4.34 -8.02
C VAL A 6 2.45 -3.61 -7.21
N THR A 7 3.55 -3.23 -7.86
CA THR A 7 4.56 -2.34 -7.27
C THR A 7 4.30 -0.92 -7.73
N CYS A 8 4.22 0.04 -6.82
CA CYS A 8 4.07 1.45 -7.13
C CYS A 8 4.97 2.32 -6.24
N THR A 9 5.37 3.48 -6.73
CA THR A 9 6.11 4.47 -5.93
C THR A 9 5.17 5.63 -5.61
N LEU A 10 5.11 6.01 -4.33
CA LEU A 10 4.27 7.09 -3.83
C LEU A 10 5.12 8.17 -3.19
N LEU A 11 4.73 9.43 -3.38
CA LEU A 11 5.24 10.53 -2.57
C LEU A 11 4.37 10.65 -1.32
N VAL A 12 4.93 10.31 -0.16
CA VAL A 12 4.23 10.39 1.13
C VAL A 12 4.50 11.75 1.77
N PRO A 13 3.48 12.60 2.00
CA PRO A 13 3.67 13.92 2.57
C PRO A 13 4.38 13.87 3.92
N GLY A 14 5.41 14.70 4.09
CA GLY A 14 6.20 14.77 5.32
C GLY A 14 7.10 13.56 5.60
N TYR A 15 7.31 12.68 4.60
CA TYR A 15 8.23 11.54 4.70
C TYR A 15 9.17 11.47 3.49
N GLY A 16 8.61 11.36 2.27
CA GLY A 16 9.40 11.24 1.04
C GLY A 16 8.86 10.15 0.11
N LEU A 17 9.70 9.68 -0.80
CA LEU A 17 9.35 8.61 -1.74
C LEU A 17 9.34 7.25 -1.03
N VAL A 18 8.30 6.47 -1.31
CA VAL A 18 8.12 5.12 -0.78
C VAL A 18 7.77 4.19 -1.92
N THR A 19 8.47 3.05 -2.00
CA THR A 19 8.10 1.95 -2.89
C THR A 19 7.19 0.99 -2.13
N CYS A 20 5.99 0.80 -2.66
CA CYS A 20 4.93 -0.02 -2.07
C CYS A 20 4.69 -1.25 -2.94
N VAL A 21 4.36 -2.37 -2.29
CA VAL A 21 3.76 -3.54 -2.93
C VAL A 21 2.33 -3.65 -2.43
N THR A 22 1.38 -3.68 -3.34
CA THR A 22 -0.06 -3.79 -3.04
C THR A 22 -0.68 -4.98 -3.74
N GLU A 23 -1.80 -5.46 -3.22
CA GLU A 23 -2.63 -6.48 -3.86
C GLU A 23 -4.08 -6.02 -3.84
N ILE A 24 -4.86 -6.47 -4.83
CA ILE A 24 -6.30 -6.25 -4.83
C ILE A 24 -6.98 -7.55 -4.42
N ALA A 25 -7.72 -7.50 -3.31
CA ALA A 25 -8.54 -8.61 -2.85
C ALA A 25 -10.01 -8.33 -3.17
N ALA A 26 -10.67 -9.29 -3.80
CA ALA A 26 -12.13 -9.29 -3.94
C ALA A 26 -12.77 -9.64 -2.58
N SER A 27 -13.80 -8.88 -2.19
CA SER A 27 -14.66 -9.24 -1.05
C SER A 27 -15.54 -10.43 -1.42
N GLU A 28 -15.69 -11.40 -0.52
CA GLU A 28 -16.60 -12.55 -0.69
C GLU A 28 -18.08 -12.12 -0.64
N ALA A 29 -18.38 -10.93 -0.13
CA ALA A 29 -19.75 -10.44 0.11
C ALA A 29 -20.35 -9.57 -1.01
N GLY A 30 -19.69 -9.45 -2.17
CA GLY A 30 -20.20 -8.74 -3.35
C GLY A 30 -19.42 -7.46 -3.69
N ASP A 31 -18.89 -7.45 -4.92
CA ASP A 31 -18.28 -6.38 -5.75
C ASP A 31 -17.25 -5.39 -5.15
N ALA A 32 -17.02 -5.36 -3.84
CA ALA A 32 -16.01 -4.49 -3.27
C ALA A 32 -14.60 -5.07 -3.50
N ARG A 33 -13.79 -4.38 -4.32
CA ARG A 33 -12.34 -4.59 -4.42
C ARG A 33 -11.65 -3.74 -3.37
N ARG A 34 -10.84 -4.35 -2.50
CA ARG A 34 -10.01 -3.63 -1.54
C ARG A 34 -8.54 -3.73 -1.91
N THR A 35 -7.85 -2.61 -1.84
CA THR A 35 -6.39 -2.58 -1.92
C THR A 35 -5.82 -3.03 -0.57
N ILE A 36 -4.80 -3.87 -0.60
CA ILE A 36 -4.06 -4.32 0.58
C ILE A 36 -2.61 -3.89 0.40
N LEU A 37 -2.06 -3.16 1.36
CA LEU A 37 -0.64 -2.85 1.41
C LEU A 37 0.13 -4.06 1.98
N ARG A 38 1.05 -4.64 1.21
CA ARG A 38 1.84 -5.81 1.61
C ARG A 38 3.21 -5.43 2.17
N SER A 39 3.85 -4.44 1.56
CA SER A 39 5.11 -3.90 2.04
C SER A 39 5.30 -2.47 1.57
N ALA A 40 6.06 -1.70 2.34
CA ALA A 40 6.47 -0.34 1.99
C ALA A 40 7.91 -0.11 2.46
N VAL A 41 8.76 0.37 1.56
CA VAL A 41 10.15 0.71 1.84
C VAL A 41 10.49 2.12 1.35
N ASP A 42 11.36 2.82 2.09
CA ASP A 42 11.86 4.13 1.69
C ASP A 42 12.91 4.05 0.57
N ALA A 43 13.47 5.21 0.20
CA ALA A 43 14.52 5.32 -0.80
C ALA A 43 15.80 4.53 -0.45
N ASP A 44 16.05 4.31 0.84
CA ASP A 44 17.19 3.54 1.37
C ASP A 44 16.85 2.05 1.56
N ARG A 45 15.69 1.60 1.08
CA ARG A 45 15.17 0.23 1.18
C ARG A 45 14.89 -0.22 2.62
N ARG A 46 14.67 0.72 3.55
CA ARG A 46 14.29 0.43 4.92
C ARG A 46 12.78 0.34 5.01
N ARG A 47 12.28 -0.56 5.87
CA ARG A 47 10.84 -0.64 6.16
C ARG A 47 10.37 0.68 6.79
N VAL A 48 9.26 1.20 6.30
CA VAL A 48 8.64 2.39 6.87
C VAL A 48 8.09 2.11 8.27
N ASP A 49 8.05 3.13 9.12
CA ASP A 49 7.43 3.03 10.44
C ASP A 49 5.88 2.91 10.36
N GLN A 50 5.26 2.58 11.51
CA GLN A 50 3.81 2.38 11.59
C GLN A 50 3.00 3.65 11.23
N ARG A 51 3.52 4.85 11.54
CA ARG A 51 2.83 6.10 11.27
C ARG A 51 2.78 6.37 9.76
N THR A 52 3.89 6.10 9.09
CA THR A 52 4.06 6.22 7.65
C THR A 52 3.24 5.16 6.93
N TRP A 53 3.24 3.92 7.43
CA TRP A 53 2.38 2.84 6.95
C TRP A 53 0.89 3.25 6.91
N LEU A 54 0.34 3.73 8.02
CA LEU A 54 -1.05 4.18 8.09
C LEU A 54 -1.36 5.34 7.13
N ARG A 55 -0.37 6.18 6.85
CA ARG A 55 -0.51 7.29 5.90
C ARG A 55 -0.54 6.77 4.46
N ILE A 56 0.30 5.79 4.13
CA ILE A 56 0.31 5.09 2.84
C ILE A 56 -1.01 4.38 2.61
N GLU A 57 -1.53 3.64 3.60
CA GLU A 57 -2.83 2.97 3.51
C GLU A 57 -3.96 3.95 3.17
N ARG A 58 -3.98 5.13 3.79
CA ARG A 58 -4.97 6.18 3.47
C ARG A 58 -4.82 6.71 2.05
N ILE A 59 -3.59 6.93 1.57
CA ILE A 59 -3.33 7.40 0.20
C ILE A 59 -3.81 6.36 -0.82
N LEU A 60 -3.58 5.08 -0.55
CA LEU A 60 -3.93 3.97 -1.43
C LEU A 60 -5.40 3.56 -1.37
N GLY A 61 -6.20 4.12 -0.44
CA GLY A 61 -7.53 3.58 -0.13
C GLY A 61 -7.47 2.13 0.35
N ALA A 62 -6.33 1.72 0.93
CA ALA A 62 -6.10 0.38 1.44
C ALA A 62 -6.58 0.29 2.89
N ARG A 63 -7.89 0.40 3.10
CA ARG A 63 -8.56 0.06 4.37
C ARG A 63 -10.06 -0.08 4.20
#